data_AF-L2GIU8-F1
#
_entry.id   AF-L2GIU8-F1
#
_cell.length_a   1.000
_cell.length_b   1.000
_cell.length_c   1.000
_cell.angle_alpha   90.00
_cell.angle_beta   90.00
_cell.angle_gamma   90.00
#
_symmetry.space_group_name_H-M   'P 1'
#
loop_
_entity.id
_entity.type
_entity.pdbx_description
1 polymer ?
#
loop_
_entity_poly.entity_id
_entity_poly.type
_entity_poly.pdbx_seq_one_letter_code
_entity_poly.pdbx_strand_id
1 'polypeptide(L)'
;MEHFSAGKSLVYFFASDHERREEYSSDIRQLARNFREYLNFVTVDSSEYSDMLLGLGLPKDVSEALALQNSQTGQIFPYIGKLDTKSVESFIVDISEGNVQPWDGQSPVAEQDGVQSVHNEL
;
A
#
# COMPACT_ATOMS: atom_id res chain seq x y z
N MET A 1 29.76 14.48 2.80
CA MET A 1 28.43 14.15 3.35
C MET A 1 27.72 13.37 2.27
N GLU A 2 27.54 12.06 2.49
CA GLU A 2 26.96 11.16 1.50
C GLU A 2 25.45 11.41 1.43
N HIS A 3 24.99 11.89 0.28
CA HIS A 3 23.56 11.99 -0.01
C HIS A 3 23.05 10.55 -0.08
N PHE A 4 22.41 10.07 0.98
CA PHE A 4 21.56 8.89 0.89
C PHE A 4 20.59 9.16 -0.25
N SER A 5 20.82 8.52 -1.40
CA SER A 5 19.90 8.51 -2.52
C SER A 5 18.73 7.66 -2.06
N ALA A 6 17.90 8.27 -1.21
CA ALA A 6 16.77 7.62 -0.60
C ALA A 6 15.81 7.34 -1.75
N GLY A 7 15.66 6.04 -2.09
CA GLY A 7 14.81 5.63 -3.20
C GLY A 7 13.40 6.17 -3.01
N LYS A 8 12.73 6.49 -4.12
CA LYS A 8 11.33 6.92 -4.08
C LYS A 8 10.49 5.84 -3.41
N SER A 9 9.57 6.24 -2.55
CA SER A 9 8.59 5.34 -1.97
C SER A 9 7.62 4.85 -3.05
N LEU A 10 7.04 3.68 -2.85
CA LEU A 10 6.19 3.02 -3.84
C LEU A 10 4.74 3.07 -3.38
N VAL A 11 3.86 3.48 -4.27
CA VAL A 11 2.41 3.42 -4.08
C VAL A 11 1.88 2.34 -5.00
N TYR A 12 1.47 1.23 -4.41
CA TYR A 12 0.89 0.09 -5.10
C TYR A 12 -0.62 0.22 -5.16
N PHE A 13 -1.18 0.18 -6.36
CA PHE A 13 -2.61 0.00 -6.57
C PHE A 13 -2.87 -1.42 -7.08
N PHE A 14 -3.63 -2.18 -6.31
CA PHE A 14 -4.01 -3.55 -6.64
C PHE A 14 -5.43 -3.54 -7.19
N ALA A 15 -5.61 -4.18 -8.34
CA ALA A 15 -6.93 -4.50 -8.86
C ALA A 15 -6.87 -5.73 -9.76
N SER A 16 -7.88 -6.59 -9.71
CA SER A 16 -7.96 -7.78 -10.56
C SER A 16 -8.34 -7.45 -11.99
N ASP A 17 -9.09 -6.35 -12.18
CA ASP A 17 -9.56 -5.92 -13.48
C ASP A 17 -8.51 -5.06 -14.21
N HIS A 18 -8.29 -5.33 -15.49
CA HIS A 18 -7.32 -4.59 -16.31
C HIS A 18 -7.82 -3.19 -16.68
N GLU A 19 -9.10 -3.05 -17.03
CA GLU A 19 -9.71 -1.76 -17.39
C GLU A 19 -9.66 -0.80 -16.20
N ARG A 20 -9.96 -1.29 -15.00
CA ARG A 20 -9.86 -0.52 -13.76
C ARG A 20 -8.43 -0.03 -13.47
N ARG A 21 -7.40 -0.83 -13.76
CA ARG A 21 -5.98 -0.41 -13.61
C ARG A 21 -5.59 0.68 -14.59
N GLU A 22 -6.08 0.62 -15.82
CA GLU A 22 -5.85 1.65 -16.84
C GLU A 22 -6.59 2.95 -16.51
N GLU A 23 -7.84 2.86 -16.06
CA GLU A 23 -8.63 4.00 -15.58
C GLU A 23 -7.93 4.69 -14.41
N TYR A 24 -7.56 3.92 -13.37
CA TYR A 24 -6.84 4.45 -12.22
C TYR A 24 -5.52 5.13 -12.62
N SER A 25 -4.75 4.49 -13.51
CA SER A 25 -3.52 5.09 -14.05
C SER A 25 -3.79 6.42 -14.74
N SER A 26 -4.89 6.54 -15.49
CA SER A 26 -5.27 7.80 -16.12
C SER A 26 -5.65 8.88 -15.10
N ASP A 27 -6.44 8.53 -14.10
CA ASP A 27 -6.95 9.45 -13.08
C ASP A 27 -5.85 9.96 -12.15
N ILE A 28 -4.90 9.09 -11.78
CA ILE A 28 -3.83 9.40 -10.84
C ILE A 28 -2.64 10.11 -11.52
N ARG A 29 -2.57 10.15 -12.86
CA ARG A 29 -1.42 10.71 -13.62
C ARG A 29 -1.00 12.10 -13.17
N GLN A 30 -1.95 12.99 -12.92
CA GLN A 30 -1.62 14.35 -12.48
C GLN A 30 -1.05 14.34 -11.05
N LEU A 31 -1.64 13.54 -10.15
CA LEU A 31 -1.15 13.37 -8.80
C LEU A 31 0.26 12.77 -8.80
N ALA A 32 0.48 11.71 -9.58
CA ALA A 32 1.78 11.07 -9.74
C ALA A 32 2.85 12.05 -10.24
N ARG A 33 2.50 13.00 -11.12
CA ARG A 33 3.41 14.07 -11.53
C ARG A 33 3.77 15.03 -10.40
N ASN A 34 2.79 15.38 -9.55
CA ASN A 34 3.01 16.28 -8.42
C ASN A 34 3.95 15.65 -7.38
N PHE A 35 3.82 14.35 -7.14
CA PHE A 35 4.61 13.63 -6.15
C PHE A 35 5.82 12.88 -6.73
N ARG A 36 6.14 13.06 -8.02
CA ARG A 36 7.14 12.26 -8.75
C ARG A 36 8.55 12.27 -8.16
N GLU A 37 8.89 13.26 -7.35
CA GLU A 37 10.21 13.36 -6.72
C GLU A 37 10.32 12.44 -5.49
N TYR A 38 9.19 12.10 -4.87
CA TYR A 38 9.11 11.35 -3.62
C TYR A 38 8.49 9.97 -3.80
N LEU A 39 7.50 9.85 -4.70
CA LEU A 39 6.68 8.66 -4.90
C LEU A 39 6.73 8.15 -6.34
N ASN A 40 6.64 6.84 -6.49
CA ASN A 40 6.33 6.16 -7.75
C ASN A 40 5.02 5.40 -7.58
N PHE A 41 4.11 5.54 -8.54
CA PHE A 41 2.84 4.82 -8.56
C PHE A 41 2.95 3.62 -9.50
N VAL A 42 2.49 2.47 -9.05
CA VAL A 42 2.46 1.23 -9.83
C VAL A 42 1.11 0.55 -9.67
N THR A 43 0.63 -0.06 -10.76
CA THR A 43 -0.56 -0.89 -10.75
C THR A 43 -0.16 -2.37 -10.78
N VAL A 44 -0.87 -3.21 -10.03
CA VAL A 44 -0.57 -4.63 -9.87
C VAL A 44 -1.84 -5.44 -10.01
N ASP A 45 -1.75 -6.58 -10.68
CA ASP A 45 -2.83 -7.54 -10.76
C ASP A 45 -3.03 -8.23 -9.41
N SER A 46 -4.17 -7.98 -8.74
CA SER A 46 -4.42 -8.61 -7.44
C SER A 46 -4.67 -10.11 -7.52
N SER A 47 -5.07 -10.64 -8.69
CA SER A 47 -5.33 -12.06 -8.90
C SER A 47 -4.06 -12.87 -9.16
N GLU A 48 -3.05 -12.26 -9.78
CA GLU A 48 -1.75 -12.91 -9.98
C GLU A 48 -0.81 -12.75 -8.78
N TYR A 49 -0.91 -11.63 -8.05
CA TYR A 49 0.00 -11.28 -6.96
C TYR A 49 -0.71 -11.23 -5.59
N SER A 50 -1.64 -12.14 -5.33
CA SER A 50 -2.43 -12.14 -4.09
C SER A 50 -1.58 -12.31 -2.83
N ASP A 51 -0.46 -13.04 -2.89
CA ASP A 51 0.49 -13.17 -1.78
C ASP A 51 1.18 -11.84 -1.43
N MET A 52 1.35 -10.95 -2.42
CA MET A 52 1.96 -9.62 -2.20
C MET A 52 1.06 -8.73 -1.35
N LEU A 53 -0.27 -8.89 -1.44
CA LEU A 53 -1.23 -8.16 -0.62
C LEU A 53 -0.97 -8.41 0.87
N LEU A 54 -0.79 -9.67 1.27
CA LEU A 54 -0.55 -10.04 2.66
C LEU A 54 0.74 -9.41 3.20
N GLY A 55 1.80 -9.39 2.40
CA GLY A 55 3.07 -8.75 2.73
C GLY A 55 2.97 -7.22 2.86
N LEU A 56 1.88 -6.62 2.38
CA LEU A 56 1.59 -5.19 2.45
C LEU A 56 0.47 -4.84 3.43
N GLY A 57 0.05 -5.79 4.29
CA GLY A 57 -1.02 -5.58 5.26
C GLY A 57 -2.42 -5.50 4.65
N LEU A 58 -2.60 -6.00 3.42
CA LEU A 58 -3.88 -6.04 2.71
C LEU A 58 -4.47 -7.46 2.71
N PRO A 59 -5.81 -7.61 2.76
CA PRO A 59 -6.45 -8.91 2.65
C PRO A 59 -6.34 -9.48 1.23
N LYS A 60 -6.13 -10.79 1.13
CA LYS A 60 -5.93 -11.50 -0.16
C LYS A 60 -7.14 -11.46 -1.09
N ASP A 61 -8.36 -11.40 -0.53
CA ASP A 61 -9.63 -11.48 -1.27
C ASP A 61 -10.18 -10.09 -1.64
N VAL A 62 -9.34 -9.05 -1.64
CA VAL A 62 -9.76 -7.68 -1.98
C VAL A 62 -9.80 -7.47 -3.49
N SER A 63 -10.90 -6.91 -3.99
CA SER A 63 -11.05 -6.59 -5.42
C SER A 63 -10.18 -5.41 -5.84
N GLU A 64 -10.09 -4.38 -5.00
CA GLU A 64 -9.20 -3.24 -5.19
C GLU A 64 -8.66 -2.70 -3.85
N ALA A 65 -7.37 -2.40 -3.81
CA ALA A 65 -6.70 -1.88 -2.61
C ALA A 65 -5.48 -1.04 -2.96
N LEU A 66 -4.98 -0.28 -1.99
CA LEU A 66 -3.76 0.50 -2.15
C LEU A 66 -2.83 0.30 -0.95
N ALA A 67 -1.53 0.32 -1.19
CA ALA A 67 -0.53 0.33 -0.14
C ALA A 67 0.60 1.27 -0.50
N LEU A 68 1.05 2.07 0.47
CA LEU A 68 2.28 2.86 0.35
C LEU A 68 3.39 2.15 1.10
N GLN A 69 4.50 1.87 0.42
CA GLN A 69 5.72 1.39 1.03
C GLN A 69 6.77 2.50 1.03
N ASN A 70 7.19 2.92 2.22
CA ASN A 70 8.27 3.86 2.38
C ASN A 70 9.62 3.14 2.17
N SER A 71 10.27 3.41 1.04
CA SER A 71 11.54 2.77 0.68
C SER A 71 12.70 3.14 1.60
N GLN A 72 12.57 4.23 2.37
CA GLN A 72 13.60 4.71 3.28
C GLN A 72 13.50 4.04 4.65
N THR A 73 12.28 3.92 5.19
CA THR A 73 12.04 3.39 6.54
C THR A 73 11.59 1.92 6.53
N GLY A 74 11.20 1.38 5.37
CA GLY A 74 10.59 0.07 5.25
C GLY A 74 9.13 0.01 5.74
N GLN A 75 8.57 1.13 6.20
CA GLN A 75 7.21 1.19 6.72
C GLN A 75 6.18 0.99 5.60
N ILE A 76 5.09 0.30 5.92
CA ILE A 76 4.01 0.00 5.00
C ILE A 76 2.73 0.64 5.53
N PHE A 77 1.94 1.22 4.64
CA PHE A 77 0.68 1.89 4.96
C PHE A 77 -0.42 1.32 4.04
N PRO A 78 -1.16 0.29 4.49
CA PRO A 78 -2.29 -0.25 3.75
C PRO A 78 -3.46 0.73 3.77
N TYR A 79 -4.22 0.76 2.69
CA TYR A 79 -5.40 1.58 2.52
C TYR A 79 -6.50 0.78 1.81
N ILE A 80 -7.62 0.62 2.52
CA ILE A 80 -8.84 -0.01 2.03
C ILE A 80 -9.94 1.04 2.14
N GLY A 81 -10.47 1.48 1.00
CA GLY A 81 -11.42 2.58 0.96
C GLY A 81 -11.70 3.04 -0.45
N LYS A 82 -12.08 4.31 -0.60
CA LYS A 82 -12.29 4.93 -1.91
C LYS A 82 -10.95 5.20 -2.57
N LEU A 83 -10.75 4.64 -3.76
CA LEU A 83 -9.50 4.74 -4.54
C LEU A 83 -9.61 5.78 -5.68
N ASP A 84 -10.30 6.89 -5.41
CA ASP A 84 -10.31 8.06 -6.29
C ASP A 84 -9.13 9.00 -5.99
N THR A 85 -8.77 9.85 -6.94
CA THR A 85 -7.61 10.76 -6.85
C THR A 85 -7.59 11.60 -5.58
N LYS A 86 -8.73 12.10 -5.10
CA LYS A 86 -8.78 12.96 -3.90
C LYS A 86 -8.53 12.15 -2.65
N SER A 87 -9.16 10.97 -2.55
CA SER A 87 -8.99 10.08 -1.41
C SER A 87 -7.55 9.59 -1.29
N VAL A 88 -6.92 9.24 -2.42
CA VAL A 88 -5.50 8.83 -2.45
C VAL A 88 -4.56 9.99 -2.12
N GLU A 89 -4.82 11.19 -2.63
CA GLU A 89 -4.04 12.38 -2.27
C GLU A 89 -4.12 12.67 -0.78
N SER A 90 -5.32 12.65 -0.19
CA SER A 90 -5.51 12.84 1.26
C SER A 90 -4.73 11.80 2.05
N PHE A 91 -4.81 10.53 1.67
CA PHE A 91 -4.08 9.45 2.33
C PHE A 91 -2.55 9.68 2.33
N ILE A 92 -1.99 10.12 1.20
CA ILE A 92 -0.56 10.44 1.08
C ILE A 92 -0.17 11.62 1.98
N VAL A 93 -1.01 12.65 2.03
CA VAL A 93 -0.81 13.83 2.88
C VAL A 93 -0.87 13.41 4.36
N ASP A 94 -1.89 12.64 4.75
CA ASP A 94 -2.07 12.16 6.12
C ASP A 94 -0.89 11.31 6.60
N ILE A 95 -0.28 10.49 5.74
CA ILE A 95 0.97 9.78 6.06
C ILE A 95 2.11 10.77 6.30
N SER A 96 2.23 11.78 5.43
CA SER A 96 3.32 12.78 5.52
C SER A 96 3.19 13.65 6.77
N GLU A 97 1.97 13.87 7.25
CA GLU A 97 1.67 14.59 8.51
C GLU A 97 1.78 13.69 9.75
N GLY A 98 1.88 12.37 9.59
CA GLY A 98 1.94 11.40 10.68
C GLY A 98 0.57 11.05 11.28
N ASN A 99 -0.52 11.36 10.58
CA ASN A 99 -1.89 11.03 10.97
C ASN A 99 -2.22 9.54 10.73
N VAL A 100 -1.50 8.89 9.80
CA VAL A 100 -1.65 7.45 9.52
C VAL A 100 -0.52 6.68 10.18
N GLN A 101 -0.88 5.68 10.98
CA GLN A 101 0.11 4.77 11.56
C GLN A 101 0.55 3.72 10.53
N PRO A 102 1.85 3.37 10.51
CA PRO A 102 2.33 2.27 9.69
C PRO A 102 1.73 0.96 10.18
N TRP A 103 1.60 0.00 9.27
CA TRP A 103 1.19 -1.35 9.59
C TRP A 103 2.19 -2.01 10.54
N ASP A 104 1.66 -2.65 11.59
CA ASP A 104 2.45 -3.29 12.65
C ASP A 104 2.91 -4.71 12.30
N GLY A 105 2.59 -5.21 11.10
CA GLY A 105 2.99 -6.53 10.63
C GLY A 105 2.00 -7.66 10.96
N GLN A 106 0.94 -7.37 11.72
CA GLN A 106 -0.16 -8.33 11.92
C GLN A 106 -1.13 -8.24 10.73
N SER A 107 -1.19 -9.28 9.90
CA SER A 107 -2.20 -9.37 8.85
C SER A 107 -3.59 -9.18 9.48
N PRO A 108 -4.58 -8.59 8.75
CA PRO A 108 -5.96 -8.71 9.19
C PRO A 108 -6.26 -10.20 9.26
N VAL A 109 -6.24 -10.75 10.48
CA VAL A 109 -6.51 -12.15 10.72
C VAL A 109 -7.91 -12.35 10.20
N ALA A 110 -8.04 -13.01 9.06
CA ALA A 110 -9.26 -13.73 8.78
C ALA A 110 -9.36 -14.72 9.94
N GLU A 111 -10.25 -14.45 10.89
CA GLU A 111 -10.66 -15.42 11.89
C GLU A 111 -11.11 -16.67 11.14
N GLN A 112 -10.18 -17.59 10.96
CA GLN A 112 -10.39 -18.96 10.55
C GLN A 112 -9.65 -19.75 11.62
N ASP A 113 -10.42 -20.14 12.63
CA ASP A 113 -10.11 -21.10 13.68
C ASP A 113 -8.69 -21.70 13.67
N GLY A 114 -7.88 -21.26 14.63
CA GLY A 114 -6.96 -22.11 15.38
C GLY A 114 -5.64 -22.51 14.72
N VAL A 115 -4.57 -21.76 14.99
CA VAL A 115 -3.32 -22.34 15.49
C VAL A 115 -2.68 -21.41 16.52
N GLN A 116 -2.69 -21.89 17.76
CA GLN A 116 -1.99 -21.34 18.90
C GLN A 116 -0.47 -21.50 18.72
N SER A 117 0.24 -20.39 18.48
CA SER A 117 1.69 -20.36 18.64
C SER A 117 2.04 -19.58 19.90
N VAL A 118 2.17 -20.37 20.97
CA VAL A 118 2.82 -19.97 22.21
C VAL A 118 4.25 -19.52 21.92
N HIS A 119 4.64 -18.36 22.43
CA HIS A 119 5.99 -18.20 22.95
C HIS A 119 5.91 -17.50 24.30
N ASN A 120 6.03 -18.34 25.31
CA ASN A 120 6.18 -18.00 26.70
C ASN A 120 7.68 -18.02 26.95
N GLU A 121 8.29 -16.90 27.35
CA GLU A 121 9.66 -16.91 27.87
C GLU A 121 9.62 -16.41 29.31
N LEU A 122 10.08 -17.32 30.20
CA LEU A 122 10.31 -17.14 31.63
C LEU A 122 11.59 -16.33 31.89
#